data_AF-A0A1V2C697-F1
#
_entry.id   AF-A0A1V2C697-F1
#
_cell.length_a   1.000
_cell.length_b   1.000
_cell.length_c   1.000
_cell.angle_alpha   90.00
_cell.angle_beta   90.00
_cell.angle_gamma   90.00
#
_symmetry.space_group_name_H-M   'P 1'
#
loop_
_entity.id
_entity.type
_entity.pdbx_description
1 polymer ?
#
loop_
_entity_poly.entity_id
_entity_poly.type
_entity_poly.pdbx_seq_one_letter_code
_entity_poly.pdbx_strand_id
1 'polypeptide(L)'
;MKFLKLIRYKNLLMLAFMQVLFRYAFLKQQDIPLALADWQYGLLVLSTVLLAAAGYVINNIYDVFTDTINKPEDVVIGKGISETAAYNIYIGLNITGVAIGFILSNIILRPGFASLFILIASLLYFYATTLKQIMILGNFVVALLLSASVLIIGVFDLFPATNSENQAQMASLFSILTDYALFAFMINFIREIIKDIEDVNGDYNQGMNTLPIAIGISRAAKVAVAFAIIPFISCLFYVNKYFVENNLFIATFYAFAFVLAPLLYFIIKIVSAKTSKDYHHLSSVLKLILFFGILSILVITLNIKYNA
;
A
#
# COMPACT_ATOMS: atom_id res chain seq x y z
N MET A 1 -14.00 16.97 11.18
CA MET A 1 -14.14 15.63 10.55
C MET A 1 -13.94 15.64 9.03
N LYS A 2 -14.43 16.66 8.29
CA LYS A 2 -14.31 16.74 6.81
C LYS A 2 -12.87 16.66 6.28
N PHE A 3 -11.89 17.31 6.92
CA PHE A 3 -10.48 17.24 6.52
C PHE A 3 -9.87 15.83 6.63
N LEU A 4 -10.14 15.10 7.72
CA LEU A 4 -9.66 13.72 7.89
C LEU A 4 -10.22 12.77 6.81
N LYS A 5 -11.45 13.04 6.37
CA LYS A 5 -12.08 12.31 5.27
C LYS A 5 -11.41 12.62 3.93
N LEU A 6 -11.08 13.90 3.67
CA LEU A 6 -10.35 14.33 2.47
C LEU A 6 -9.02 13.59 2.32
N ILE A 7 -8.21 13.50 3.37
CA ILE A 7 -6.89 12.83 3.30
C ILE A 7 -6.96 11.30 3.46
N ARG A 8 -8.17 10.73 3.62
CA ARG A 8 -8.39 9.29 3.89
C ARG A 8 -7.54 8.77 5.06
N TYR A 9 -7.61 9.44 6.20
CA TYR A 9 -6.71 9.25 7.36
C TYR A 9 -6.50 7.79 7.79
N LYS A 10 -7.50 6.91 7.68
CA LYS A 10 -7.37 5.49 8.03
C LYS A 10 -6.31 4.77 7.20
N ASN A 11 -6.16 5.13 5.93
CA ASN A 11 -5.14 4.54 5.06
C ASN A 11 -3.75 5.08 5.39
N LEU A 12 -3.66 6.37 5.72
CA LEU A 12 -2.42 7.01 6.16
C LEU A 12 -1.91 6.44 7.50
N LEU A 13 -2.83 6.17 8.43
CA LEU A 13 -2.49 5.50 9.69
C LEU A 13 -1.95 4.09 9.46
N MET A 14 -2.55 3.33 8.53
CA MET A 14 -2.08 1.99 8.18
C MET A 14 -0.68 2.05 7.54
N LEU A 15 -0.42 3.04 6.68
CA LEU A 15 0.89 3.29 6.08
C LEU A 15 1.95 3.62 7.13
N ALA A 16 1.65 4.57 8.03
CA ALA A 16 2.56 4.94 9.11
C ALA A 16 2.81 3.78 10.07
N PHE A 17 1.74 3.06 10.45
CA PHE A 17 1.81 1.89 11.30
C PHE A 17 2.71 0.81 10.68
N MET A 18 2.56 0.54 9.39
CA MET A 18 3.41 -0.39 8.67
C MET A 18 4.87 -0.01 8.80
N GLN A 19 5.25 1.23 8.45
CA GLN A 19 6.65 1.65 8.50
C GLN A 19 7.23 1.56 9.92
N VAL A 20 6.49 2.04 10.93
CA VAL A 20 6.89 1.93 12.34
C VAL A 20 7.05 0.46 12.76
N LEU A 21 6.13 -0.41 12.37
CA LEU A 21 6.19 -1.83 12.73
C LEU A 21 7.45 -2.49 12.15
N PHE A 22 7.72 -2.32 10.85
CA PHE A 22 8.92 -2.87 10.22
C PHE A 22 10.21 -2.36 10.85
N ARG A 23 10.26 -1.08 11.21
CA ARG A 23 11.43 -0.48 11.86
C ARG A 23 11.69 -1.05 13.25
N TYR A 24 10.70 -0.95 14.13
CA TYR A 24 10.90 -1.17 15.56
C TYR A 24 10.64 -2.63 15.98
N ALA A 25 9.66 -3.29 15.38
CA ALA A 25 9.35 -4.68 15.70
C ALA A 25 10.22 -5.67 14.94
N PHE A 26 10.78 -5.29 13.78
CA PHE A 26 11.62 -6.16 12.97
C PHE A 26 13.07 -5.70 12.90
N LEU A 27 13.40 -4.60 12.20
CA LEU A 27 14.79 -4.22 11.92
C LEU A 27 15.63 -3.94 13.18
N LYS A 28 15.09 -3.24 14.17
CA LYS A 28 15.79 -3.00 15.46
C LYS A 28 16.04 -4.28 16.27
N GLN A 29 15.41 -5.40 15.93
CA GLN A 29 15.64 -6.69 16.58
C GLN A 29 16.79 -7.49 15.92
N GLN A 30 17.38 -6.99 14.82
CA GLN A 30 18.31 -7.78 13.98
C GLN A 30 19.81 -7.56 14.27
N ASP A 31 20.19 -6.94 15.40
CA ASP A 31 21.58 -6.60 15.76
C ASP A 31 22.40 -6.01 14.58
N ILE A 32 21.80 -5.04 13.89
CA ILE A 32 22.42 -4.34 12.76
C ILE A 32 22.50 -2.84 13.01
N PRO A 33 23.52 -2.16 12.44
CA PRO A 33 23.51 -0.71 12.36
C PRO A 33 22.41 -0.27 11.39
N LEU A 34 21.76 0.84 11.72
CA LEU A 34 20.72 1.42 10.89
C LEU A 34 21.06 2.89 10.61
N ALA A 35 20.82 3.33 9.38
CA ALA A 35 21.33 4.62 8.91
C ALA A 35 20.67 5.82 9.59
N LEU A 36 19.37 5.75 9.87
CA LEU A 36 18.61 6.85 10.44
C LEU A 36 18.54 6.77 11.97
N ALA A 37 18.62 7.92 12.65
CA ALA A 37 18.17 8.06 14.03
C ALA A 37 16.63 8.03 14.13
N ASP A 38 16.07 7.77 15.31
CA ASP A 38 14.62 7.60 15.49
C ASP A 38 13.80 8.82 15.03
N TRP A 39 14.29 10.04 15.28
CA TRP A 39 13.62 11.26 14.83
C TRP A 39 13.71 11.46 13.31
N GLN A 40 14.83 11.05 12.69
CA GLN A 40 15.00 11.08 11.23
C GLN A 40 14.12 10.03 10.55
N TYR A 41 13.97 8.86 11.17
CA TYR A 41 13.01 7.87 10.73
C TYR A 41 11.56 8.38 10.87
N GLY A 42 11.25 9.10 11.95
CA GLY A 42 9.96 9.79 12.10
C GLY A 42 9.69 10.79 10.96
N LEU A 43 10.73 11.51 10.49
CA LEU A 43 10.64 12.37 9.31
C LEU A 43 10.40 11.56 8.02
N LEU A 44 11.01 10.38 7.87
CA LEU A 44 10.75 9.51 6.72
C LEU A 44 9.27 9.09 6.67
N VAL A 45 8.73 8.66 7.80
CA VAL A 45 7.30 8.30 7.93
C VAL A 45 6.39 9.50 7.69
N LEU A 46 6.77 10.68 8.20
CA LEU A 46 6.01 11.90 7.94
C LEU A 46 6.01 12.24 6.44
N SER A 47 7.14 12.17 5.77
CA SER A 47 7.26 12.44 4.33
C SER A 47 6.38 11.52 3.50
N THR A 48 6.41 10.21 3.76
CA THR A 48 5.56 9.24 3.03
C THR A 48 4.08 9.49 3.26
N VAL A 49 3.68 9.80 4.51
CA VAL A 49 2.30 10.13 4.85
C VAL A 49 1.83 11.41 4.18
N LEU A 50 2.67 12.46 4.14
CA LEU A 50 2.33 13.73 3.49
C LEU A 50 2.14 13.56 1.98
N LEU A 51 3.03 12.82 1.31
CA LEU A 51 2.90 12.54 -0.13
C LEU A 51 1.65 11.70 -0.43
N ALA A 52 1.39 10.65 0.35
CA ALA A 52 0.17 9.86 0.21
C ALA A 52 -1.10 10.70 0.47
N ALA A 53 -1.07 11.60 1.47
CA ALA A 53 -2.17 12.52 1.75
C ALA A 53 -2.40 13.49 0.58
N ALA A 54 -1.34 14.02 -0.03
CA ALA A 54 -1.42 14.85 -1.21
C ALA A 54 -2.06 14.07 -2.38
N GLY A 55 -1.63 12.82 -2.59
CA GLY A 55 -2.22 11.90 -3.56
C GLY A 55 -3.72 11.71 -3.36
N TYR A 56 -4.18 11.53 -2.11
CA TYR A 56 -5.62 11.44 -1.83
C TYR A 56 -6.38 12.75 -2.05
N VAL A 57 -5.78 13.89 -1.74
CA VAL A 57 -6.40 15.20 -1.97
C VAL A 57 -6.61 15.45 -3.45
N ILE A 58 -5.56 15.28 -4.28
CA ILE A 58 -5.68 15.48 -5.73
C ILE A 58 -6.63 14.48 -6.37
N ASN A 59 -6.61 13.23 -5.91
CA ASN A 59 -7.55 12.22 -6.38
C ASN A 59 -9.01 12.64 -6.11
N ASN A 60 -9.32 13.09 -4.89
CA ASN A 60 -10.66 13.56 -4.56
C ASN A 60 -11.06 14.82 -5.37
N ILE A 61 -10.13 15.70 -5.74
CA ILE A 61 -10.41 16.87 -6.60
C ILE A 61 -10.93 16.39 -7.96
N TYR A 62 -10.25 15.41 -8.57
CA TYR A 62 -10.63 14.89 -9.88
C TYR A 62 -11.78 13.87 -9.84
N ASP A 63 -12.14 13.35 -8.68
CA ASP A 63 -13.19 12.33 -8.50
C ASP A 63 -14.55 12.92 -8.08
N VAL A 64 -14.70 14.25 -7.94
CA VAL A 64 -15.95 14.84 -7.43
C VAL A 64 -17.19 14.35 -8.18
N PHE A 65 -17.15 14.26 -9.50
CA PHE A 65 -18.29 13.80 -10.29
C PHE A 65 -18.50 12.28 -10.22
N THR A 66 -17.44 11.46 -10.27
CA THR A 66 -17.56 9.98 -10.12
C THR A 66 -18.07 9.62 -8.74
N ASP A 67 -17.50 10.22 -7.69
CA ASP A 67 -17.88 9.98 -6.30
C ASP A 67 -19.29 10.48 -5.99
N THR A 68 -19.80 11.51 -6.68
CA THR A 68 -21.21 11.94 -6.52
C THR A 68 -22.20 10.85 -6.94
N ILE A 69 -21.81 9.97 -7.87
CA ILE A 69 -22.63 8.86 -8.36
C ILE A 69 -22.39 7.60 -7.52
N ASN A 70 -21.12 7.24 -7.31
CA ASN A 70 -20.76 5.99 -6.64
C ASN A 70 -20.91 6.07 -5.11
N LYS A 71 -20.46 7.19 -4.51
CA LYS A 71 -20.28 7.35 -3.06
C LYS A 71 -20.63 8.79 -2.62
N PRO A 72 -21.89 9.23 -2.78
CA PRO A 72 -22.30 10.63 -2.59
C PRO A 72 -22.01 11.20 -1.20
N GLU A 73 -21.98 10.32 -0.19
CA GLU A 73 -21.64 10.64 1.19
C GLU A 73 -20.15 10.92 1.38
N ASP A 74 -19.29 10.41 0.50
CA ASP A 74 -17.84 10.54 0.56
C ASP A 74 -17.29 11.81 -0.07
N VAL A 75 -18.10 12.52 -0.86
CA VAL A 75 -17.75 13.79 -1.49
C VAL A 75 -17.54 14.90 -0.45
N VAL A 76 -16.31 15.37 -0.31
CA VAL A 76 -15.95 16.48 0.61
C VAL A 76 -15.78 17.82 -0.12
N ILE A 77 -15.31 17.78 -1.36
CA ILE A 77 -15.02 18.97 -2.16
C ILE A 77 -16.34 19.54 -2.68
N GLY A 78 -16.50 20.86 -2.57
CA GLY A 78 -17.76 21.55 -2.89
C GLY A 78 -18.84 21.47 -1.80
N LYS A 79 -18.80 20.46 -0.90
CA LYS A 79 -19.74 20.31 0.24
C LYS A 79 -19.18 20.78 1.60
N GLY A 80 -17.92 21.20 1.65
CA GLY A 80 -17.32 21.72 2.89
C GLY A 80 -15.85 22.11 2.80
N ILE A 81 -15.15 21.71 1.75
CA ILE A 81 -13.83 22.24 1.40
C ILE A 81 -13.95 22.77 -0.03
N SER A 82 -13.55 24.02 -0.26
CA SER A 82 -13.52 24.59 -1.61
C SER A 82 -12.42 23.94 -2.43
N GLU A 83 -12.59 23.92 -3.75
CA GLU A 83 -11.59 23.38 -4.67
C GLU A 83 -10.24 24.11 -4.52
N THR A 84 -10.25 25.44 -4.41
CA THR A 84 -9.05 26.24 -4.16
C THR A 84 -8.34 25.83 -2.86
N ALA A 85 -9.10 25.61 -1.78
CA ALA A 85 -8.51 25.16 -0.52
C ALA A 85 -7.92 23.75 -0.65
N ALA A 86 -8.55 22.85 -1.40
CA ALA A 86 -8.03 21.52 -1.67
C ALA A 86 -6.71 21.56 -2.46
N TYR A 87 -6.61 22.41 -3.50
CA TYR A 87 -5.34 22.61 -4.22
C TYR A 87 -4.24 23.19 -3.31
N ASN A 88 -4.56 24.16 -2.46
CA ASN A 88 -3.59 24.72 -1.50
C ASN A 88 -3.08 23.65 -0.52
N ILE A 89 -3.98 22.78 -0.02
CA ILE A 89 -3.61 21.64 0.82
C ILE A 89 -2.71 20.67 0.03
N TYR A 90 -3.08 20.31 -1.19
CA TYR A 90 -2.29 19.43 -2.06
C TYR A 90 -0.86 19.96 -2.28
N ILE A 91 -0.71 21.24 -2.60
CA ILE A 91 0.59 21.89 -2.82
C ILE A 91 1.41 21.88 -1.53
N GLY A 92 0.82 22.30 -0.40
CA GLY A 92 1.50 22.34 0.89
C GLY A 92 2.00 20.97 1.35
N LEU A 93 1.18 19.93 1.18
CA LEU A 93 1.53 18.55 1.51
C LEU A 93 2.69 18.03 0.65
N ASN A 94 2.65 18.26 -0.68
CA ASN A 94 3.72 17.83 -1.58
C ASN A 94 5.04 18.56 -1.31
N ILE A 95 5.01 19.89 -1.19
CA ILE A 95 6.22 20.68 -0.94
C ILE A 95 6.87 20.20 0.36
N THR A 96 6.08 20.03 1.42
CA THR A 96 6.60 19.57 2.72
C THR A 96 7.14 18.14 2.63
N GLY A 97 6.40 17.22 2.00
CA GLY A 97 6.82 15.82 1.84
C GLY A 97 8.12 15.70 1.06
N VAL A 98 8.24 16.38 -0.08
CA VAL A 98 9.45 16.42 -0.92
C VAL A 98 10.61 17.10 -0.20
N ALA A 99 10.37 18.21 0.51
CA ALA A 99 11.42 18.92 1.25
C ALA A 99 12.02 18.04 2.36
N ILE A 100 11.19 17.32 3.11
CA ILE A 100 11.68 16.36 4.11
C ILE A 100 12.48 15.25 3.42
N GLY A 101 11.99 14.73 2.29
CA GLY A 101 12.69 13.72 1.51
C GLY A 101 14.08 14.17 1.06
N PHE A 102 14.19 15.41 0.59
CA PHE A 102 15.46 16.04 0.23
C PHE A 102 16.41 16.13 1.44
N ILE A 103 15.92 16.58 2.60
CA ILE A 103 16.72 16.63 3.84
C ILE A 103 17.25 15.24 4.18
N LEU A 104 16.39 14.22 4.18
CA LEU A 104 16.77 12.84 4.51
C LEU A 104 17.80 12.28 3.53
N SER A 105 17.64 12.51 2.23
CA SER A 105 18.59 12.07 1.20
C SER A 105 19.99 12.67 1.40
N ASN A 106 20.08 13.92 1.87
CA ASN A 106 21.35 14.55 2.23
C ASN A 106 21.93 13.98 3.53
N ILE A 107 21.08 13.72 4.54
CA ILE A 107 21.50 13.10 5.82
C ILE A 107 22.17 11.75 5.59
N ILE A 108 21.62 10.92 4.70
CA ILE A 108 22.21 9.60 4.37
C ILE A 108 23.34 9.68 3.34
N LEU A 109 23.81 10.88 2.98
CA LEU A 109 24.86 11.15 2.00
C LEU A 109 24.56 10.59 0.59
N ARG A 110 23.28 10.50 0.23
CA ARG A 110 22.78 10.04 -1.08
C ARG A 110 21.78 11.06 -1.65
N PRO A 111 22.21 12.27 -2.04
CA PRO A 111 21.31 13.33 -2.50
C PRO A 111 20.47 12.92 -3.72
N GLY A 112 20.96 12.02 -4.56
CA GLY A 112 20.21 11.47 -5.70
C GLY A 112 18.89 10.78 -5.32
N PHE A 113 18.76 10.28 -4.08
CA PHE A 113 17.52 9.66 -3.61
C PHE A 113 16.38 10.67 -3.41
N ALA A 114 16.66 11.98 -3.41
CA ALA A 114 15.61 12.99 -3.38
C ALA A 114 14.67 12.90 -4.60
N SER A 115 15.20 12.40 -5.73
CA SER A 115 14.43 12.14 -6.95
C SER A 115 13.29 11.15 -6.74
N LEU A 116 13.40 10.22 -5.77
CA LEU A 116 12.35 9.25 -5.47
C LEU A 116 11.08 9.94 -4.94
N PHE A 117 11.22 10.94 -4.06
CA PHE A 117 10.06 11.67 -3.53
C PHE A 117 9.39 12.53 -4.60
N ILE A 118 10.19 13.15 -5.48
CA ILE A 118 9.69 13.92 -6.63
C ILE A 118 8.94 12.99 -7.59
N LEU A 119 9.50 11.80 -7.87
CA LEU A 119 8.89 10.79 -8.72
C LEU A 119 7.56 10.29 -8.14
N ILE A 120 7.52 10.00 -6.83
CA ILE A 120 6.29 9.59 -6.14
C ILE A 120 5.21 10.69 -6.24
N ALA A 121 5.55 11.94 -5.94
CA ALA A 121 4.62 13.07 -6.04
C ALA A 121 4.09 13.23 -7.47
N SER A 122 4.98 13.13 -8.46
CA SER A 122 4.63 13.21 -9.89
C SER A 122 3.72 12.05 -10.31
N LEU A 123 4.03 10.81 -9.92
CA LEU A 123 3.23 9.64 -10.26
C LEU A 123 1.84 9.70 -9.62
N LEU A 124 1.71 10.19 -8.38
CA LEU A 124 0.41 10.40 -7.74
C LEU A 124 -0.43 11.44 -8.48
N TYR A 125 0.20 12.51 -8.97
CA TYR A 125 -0.48 13.50 -9.81
C TYR A 125 -0.93 12.91 -11.15
N PHE A 126 -0.01 12.29 -11.89
CA PHE A 126 -0.34 11.66 -13.18
C PHE A 126 -1.40 10.57 -13.04
N TYR A 127 -1.36 9.81 -11.94
CA TYR A 127 -2.41 8.86 -11.63
C TYR A 127 -3.79 9.53 -11.58
N ALA A 128 -3.93 10.58 -10.77
CA ALA A 128 -5.21 11.27 -10.57
C ALA A 128 -5.74 11.96 -11.84
N THR A 129 -4.84 12.45 -12.70
CA THR A 129 -5.22 13.20 -13.91
C THR A 129 -5.45 12.34 -15.13
N THR A 130 -4.62 11.32 -15.37
CA THR A 130 -4.58 10.61 -16.65
C THR A 130 -4.59 9.10 -16.48
N LEU A 131 -3.74 8.53 -15.63
CA LEU A 131 -3.56 7.07 -15.61
C LEU A 131 -4.77 6.32 -15.05
N LYS A 132 -5.57 6.96 -14.18
CA LYS A 132 -6.81 6.36 -13.66
C LYS A 132 -7.83 6.03 -14.76
N GLN A 133 -7.76 6.71 -15.90
CA GLN A 133 -8.66 6.46 -17.03
C GLN A 133 -8.21 5.26 -17.89
N ILE A 134 -7.02 4.71 -17.63
CA ILE A 134 -6.40 3.64 -18.41
C ILE A 134 -6.56 2.31 -17.67
N MET A 135 -7.34 1.41 -18.29
CA MET A 135 -7.76 0.07 -17.85
C MET A 135 -6.96 -0.59 -16.70
N ILE A 136 -5.68 -0.91 -16.91
CA ILE A 136 -4.85 -1.64 -15.92
C ILE A 136 -3.71 -0.77 -15.38
N LEU A 137 -3.30 0.25 -16.13
CA LEU A 137 -2.10 1.01 -15.82
C LEU A 137 -2.26 1.83 -14.54
N GLY A 138 -3.42 2.46 -14.32
CA GLY A 138 -3.70 3.19 -13.09
C GLY A 138 -3.60 2.28 -11.85
N ASN A 139 -4.24 1.10 -11.91
CA ASN A 139 -4.25 0.12 -10.83
C ASN A 139 -2.85 -0.39 -10.51
N PHE A 140 -2.05 -0.64 -11.54
CA PHE A 140 -0.67 -1.06 -11.41
C PHE A 140 0.18 0.01 -10.70
N VAL A 141 0.05 1.27 -11.12
CA VAL A 141 0.83 2.38 -10.54
C VAL A 141 0.48 2.61 -9.06
N VAL A 142 -0.80 2.59 -8.68
CA VAL A 142 -1.20 2.72 -7.27
C VAL A 142 -0.68 1.57 -6.43
N ALA A 143 -0.81 0.34 -6.92
CA ALA A 143 -0.28 -0.84 -6.23
C ALA A 143 1.25 -0.77 -6.07
N LEU A 144 1.95 -0.29 -7.10
CA LEU A 144 3.40 -0.08 -7.09
C LEU A 144 3.82 0.98 -6.07
N LEU A 145 3.12 2.12 -6.00
CA LEU A 145 3.41 3.17 -5.04
C LEU A 145 3.19 2.71 -3.58
N LEU A 146 2.14 1.93 -3.33
CA LEU A 146 1.88 1.34 -2.02
C LEU A 146 2.96 0.32 -1.65
N SER A 147 3.39 -0.50 -2.59
CA SER A 147 4.50 -1.45 -2.42
C SER A 147 5.84 -0.75 -2.15
N ALA A 148 6.15 0.31 -2.91
CA ALA A 148 7.36 1.10 -2.76
C ALA A 148 7.48 1.75 -1.37
N SER A 149 6.36 1.98 -0.68
CA SER A 149 6.37 2.49 0.69
C SER A 149 6.96 1.52 1.72
N VAL A 150 7.00 0.22 1.41
CA VAL A 150 7.73 -0.79 2.21
C VAL A 150 9.22 -0.72 1.86
N LEU A 151 9.55 -0.66 0.57
CA LEU A 151 10.93 -0.64 0.08
C LEU A 151 11.71 0.61 0.50
N ILE A 152 11.04 1.75 0.67
CA ILE A 152 11.70 2.99 1.09
C ILE A 152 12.36 2.85 2.47
N ILE A 153 11.87 1.95 3.31
CA ILE A 153 12.49 1.59 4.60
C ILE A 153 13.90 1.03 4.32
N GLY A 154 14.01 0.01 3.47
CA GLY A 154 15.28 -0.60 3.12
C GLY A 154 16.23 0.40 2.43
N VAL A 155 15.70 1.26 1.54
CA VAL A 155 16.50 2.24 0.79
C VAL A 155 17.12 3.31 1.69
N PHE A 156 16.40 3.80 2.69
CA PHE A 156 16.87 4.88 3.56
C PHE A 156 17.56 4.41 4.82
N ASP A 157 17.36 3.16 5.22
CA ASP A 157 17.71 2.70 6.55
C ASP A 157 18.69 1.51 6.57
N LEU A 158 18.59 0.61 5.57
CA LEU A 158 19.51 -0.52 5.38
C LEU A 158 20.63 -0.15 4.41
N PHE A 159 20.28 0.26 3.19
CA PHE A 159 21.24 0.49 2.10
C PHE A 159 22.40 1.45 2.48
N PRO A 160 22.18 2.58 3.17
CA PRO A 160 23.28 3.47 3.54
C PRO A 160 24.15 2.92 4.69
N ALA A 161 23.65 1.97 5.47
CA ALA A 161 24.37 1.31 6.57
C ALA A 161 25.09 0.02 6.12
N THR A 162 24.93 -0.38 4.85
CA THR A 162 25.57 -1.58 4.29
C THR A 162 27.05 -1.33 4.00
N ASN A 163 27.89 -2.25 4.47
CA ASN A 163 29.32 -2.33 4.19
C ASN A 163 29.69 -3.76 3.74
N SER A 164 30.97 -4.01 3.43
CA SER A 164 31.43 -5.33 2.96
C SER A 164 31.26 -6.45 3.99
N GLU A 165 31.20 -6.13 5.28
CA GLU A 165 31.12 -7.11 6.36
C GLU A 165 29.68 -7.56 6.61
N ASN A 166 28.71 -6.65 6.52
CA ASN A 166 27.30 -6.94 6.79
C ASN A 166 26.43 -7.13 5.53
N GLN A 167 27.03 -7.10 4.34
CA GLN A 167 26.31 -7.12 3.06
C GLN A 167 25.33 -8.30 2.93
N ALA A 168 25.73 -9.50 3.34
CA ALA A 168 24.89 -10.69 3.25
C ALA A 168 23.65 -10.59 4.16
N GLN A 169 23.83 -10.10 5.39
CA GLN A 169 22.74 -9.91 6.35
C GLN A 169 21.79 -8.80 5.87
N MET A 170 22.33 -7.66 5.43
CA MET A 170 21.54 -6.54 4.90
C MET A 170 20.74 -6.96 3.66
N ALA A 171 21.33 -7.74 2.76
CA ALA A 171 20.65 -8.27 1.59
C ALA A 171 19.50 -9.23 1.97
N SER A 172 19.69 -10.09 2.98
CA SER A 172 18.64 -10.96 3.50
C SER A 172 17.46 -10.17 4.07
N LEU A 173 17.73 -9.15 4.89
CA LEU A 173 16.70 -8.29 5.46
C LEU A 173 15.97 -7.46 4.39
N PHE A 174 16.70 -6.97 3.39
CA PHE A 174 16.09 -6.28 2.25
C PHE A 174 15.24 -7.24 1.40
N SER A 175 15.62 -8.51 1.27
CA SER A 175 14.81 -9.54 0.62
C SER A 175 13.48 -9.73 1.34
N ILE A 176 13.47 -9.77 2.68
CA ILE A 176 12.23 -9.86 3.46
C ILE A 176 11.35 -8.62 3.20
N LEU A 177 11.90 -7.40 3.23
CA LEU A 177 11.14 -6.20 2.86
C LEU A 177 10.58 -6.28 1.44
N THR A 178 11.32 -6.89 0.51
CA THR A 178 10.90 -7.10 -0.88
C THR A 178 9.76 -8.11 -0.98
N ASP A 179 9.78 -9.20 -0.20
CA ASP A 179 8.70 -10.18 -0.15
C ASP A 179 7.39 -9.53 0.32
N TYR A 180 7.47 -8.69 1.36
CA TYR A 180 6.32 -7.92 1.85
C TYR A 180 5.85 -6.85 0.87
N ALA A 181 6.78 -6.19 0.18
CA ALA A 181 6.46 -5.23 -0.88
C ALA A 181 5.72 -5.92 -2.03
N LEU A 182 6.17 -7.11 -2.46
CA LEU A 182 5.52 -7.90 -3.49
C LEU A 182 4.13 -8.38 -3.06
N PHE A 183 3.99 -8.85 -1.82
CA PHE A 183 2.69 -9.20 -1.26
C PHE A 183 1.74 -8.00 -1.22
N ALA A 184 2.20 -6.85 -0.72
CA ALA A 184 1.43 -5.63 -0.67
C ALA A 184 1.03 -5.15 -2.08
N PHE A 185 1.93 -5.27 -3.07
CA PHE A 185 1.64 -4.99 -4.47
C PHE A 185 0.49 -5.86 -4.97
N MET A 186 0.60 -7.19 -4.86
CA MET A 186 -0.40 -8.12 -5.36
C MET A 186 -1.78 -7.88 -4.74
N ILE A 187 -1.85 -7.75 -3.40
CA ILE A 187 -3.12 -7.53 -2.71
C ILE A 187 -3.74 -6.18 -3.07
N ASN A 188 -2.96 -5.10 -3.17
CA ASN A 188 -3.49 -3.81 -3.56
C ASN A 188 -3.91 -3.77 -5.03
N PHE A 189 -3.17 -4.44 -5.92
CA PHE A 189 -3.54 -4.52 -7.33
C PHE A 189 -4.90 -5.21 -7.53
N ILE A 190 -5.11 -6.34 -6.86
CA ILE A 190 -6.42 -7.02 -6.83
C ILE A 190 -7.49 -6.06 -6.27
N ARG A 191 -7.17 -5.35 -5.18
CA ARG A 191 -8.10 -4.43 -4.54
C ARG A 191 -8.51 -3.26 -5.43
N GLU A 192 -7.62 -2.71 -6.24
CA GLU A 192 -7.99 -1.68 -7.22
C GLU A 192 -8.94 -2.26 -8.28
N ILE A 193 -8.71 -3.47 -8.79
CA ILE A 193 -9.67 -4.13 -9.70
C ILE A 193 -11.05 -4.29 -9.05
N ILE A 194 -11.11 -4.66 -7.76
CA ILE A 194 -12.40 -4.79 -7.05
C ILE A 194 -13.10 -3.45 -6.88
N LYS A 195 -12.35 -2.38 -6.63
CA LYS A 195 -12.94 -1.04 -6.55
C LYS A 195 -13.46 -0.57 -7.89
N ASP A 196 -12.74 -0.79 -8.99
CA ASP A 196 -13.23 -0.45 -10.32
C ASP A 196 -14.58 -1.15 -10.59
N ILE A 197 -14.72 -2.41 -10.14
CA ILE A 197 -15.99 -3.15 -10.27
C ILE A 197 -17.08 -2.53 -9.37
N GLU A 198 -16.72 -2.13 -8.14
CA GLU A 198 -17.61 -1.45 -7.19
C GLU A 198 -18.12 -0.10 -7.74
N ASP A 199 -17.26 0.63 -8.46
CA ASP A 199 -17.41 2.02 -8.90
C ASP A 199 -17.79 2.17 -10.39
N VAL A 200 -18.12 1.06 -11.06
CA VAL A 200 -18.35 0.97 -12.52
C VAL A 200 -19.39 1.97 -13.07
N ASN A 201 -20.43 2.32 -12.30
CA ASN A 201 -21.51 3.19 -12.77
C ASN A 201 -21.04 4.65 -12.92
N GLY A 202 -20.33 5.17 -11.92
CA GLY A 202 -19.75 6.52 -11.98
C GLY A 202 -18.66 6.63 -13.04
N ASP A 203 -17.82 5.59 -13.17
CA ASP A 203 -16.74 5.54 -14.15
C ASP A 203 -17.29 5.53 -15.59
N TYR A 204 -18.36 4.76 -15.84
CA TYR A 204 -19.02 4.71 -17.14
C TYR A 204 -19.61 6.07 -17.54
N ASN A 205 -20.25 6.75 -16.60
CA ASN A 205 -20.85 8.08 -16.85
C ASN A 205 -19.82 9.18 -17.11
N GLN A 206 -18.55 8.98 -16.72
CA GLN A 206 -17.43 9.87 -17.05
C GLN A 206 -16.66 9.45 -18.31
N GLY A 207 -17.08 8.40 -19.00
CA GLY A 207 -16.38 7.90 -20.18
C GLY A 207 -15.00 7.30 -19.88
N MET A 208 -14.79 6.79 -18.67
CA MET A 208 -13.55 6.09 -18.31
C MET A 208 -13.50 4.71 -18.96
N ASN A 209 -12.30 4.21 -19.24
CA ASN A 209 -12.09 2.89 -19.84
C ASN A 209 -11.44 1.92 -18.84
N THR A 210 -12.10 1.69 -17.70
CA THR A 210 -11.64 0.77 -16.66
C THR A 210 -11.86 -0.69 -17.07
N LEU A 211 -11.19 -1.63 -16.40
CA LEU A 211 -11.32 -3.06 -16.69
C LEU A 211 -12.78 -3.56 -16.73
N PRO A 212 -13.64 -3.29 -15.73
CA PRO A 212 -15.03 -3.75 -15.76
C PRO A 212 -15.87 -3.10 -16.86
N ILE A 213 -15.53 -1.90 -17.33
CA ILE A 213 -16.18 -1.26 -18.47
C ILE A 213 -15.77 -1.95 -19.78
N ALA A 214 -14.48 -2.23 -19.95
CA ALA A 214 -13.93 -2.82 -21.17
C ALA A 214 -14.36 -4.28 -21.40
N ILE A 215 -14.34 -5.11 -20.35
CA ILE A 215 -14.60 -6.56 -20.47
C ILE A 215 -15.85 -7.06 -19.73
N GLY A 216 -16.55 -6.17 -19.02
CA GLY A 216 -17.70 -6.50 -18.21
C GLY A 216 -17.33 -6.98 -16.79
N ILE A 217 -18.22 -6.68 -15.83
CA ILE A 217 -18.07 -6.99 -14.40
C ILE A 217 -17.71 -8.46 -14.14
N SER A 218 -18.41 -9.40 -14.78
CA SER A 218 -18.19 -10.83 -14.55
C SER A 218 -16.79 -11.29 -15.00
N ARG A 219 -16.27 -10.74 -16.11
CA ARG A 219 -14.92 -11.09 -16.60
C ARG A 219 -13.85 -10.41 -15.75
N ALA A 220 -14.04 -9.15 -15.35
CA ALA A 220 -13.15 -8.45 -14.44
C ALA A 220 -13.03 -9.17 -13.08
N ALA A 221 -14.14 -9.68 -12.54
CA ALA A 221 -14.13 -10.50 -11.33
C ALA A 221 -13.31 -11.80 -11.49
N LYS A 222 -13.40 -12.47 -12.66
CA LYS A 222 -12.56 -13.64 -12.96
C LYS A 222 -11.07 -13.29 -13.08
N VAL A 223 -10.74 -12.12 -13.63
CA VAL A 223 -9.37 -11.60 -13.66
C VAL A 223 -8.86 -11.38 -12.24
N ALA A 224 -9.66 -10.79 -11.35
CA ALA A 224 -9.31 -10.62 -9.95
C ALA A 224 -9.09 -11.97 -9.22
N VAL A 225 -9.90 -12.99 -9.52
CA VAL A 225 -9.69 -14.37 -9.02
C VAL A 225 -8.34 -14.91 -9.48
N ALA A 226 -8.04 -14.81 -10.77
CA ALA A 226 -6.79 -15.31 -11.33
C ALA A 226 -5.57 -14.65 -10.64
N PHE A 227 -5.63 -13.33 -10.45
CA PHE A 227 -4.59 -12.61 -9.72
C PHE A 227 -4.54 -12.96 -8.23
N ALA A 228 -5.66 -13.30 -7.58
CA ALA A 228 -5.70 -13.68 -6.16
C ALA A 228 -5.14 -15.08 -5.87
N ILE A 229 -5.16 -15.98 -6.86
CA ILE A 229 -4.54 -17.31 -6.73
C ILE A 229 -3.01 -17.19 -6.57
N ILE A 230 -2.38 -16.22 -7.23
CA ILE A 230 -0.92 -16.01 -7.20
C ILE A 230 -0.41 -15.73 -5.77
N PRO A 231 -0.90 -14.71 -5.03
CA PRO A 231 -0.47 -14.48 -3.65
C PRO A 231 -0.89 -15.61 -2.72
N PHE A 232 -2.01 -16.31 -2.98
CA PHE A 232 -2.41 -17.46 -2.16
C PHE A 232 -1.37 -18.59 -2.23
N ILE A 233 -1.02 -19.01 -3.44
CA ILE A 233 -0.01 -20.05 -3.69
C ILE A 233 1.37 -19.59 -3.19
N SER A 234 1.75 -18.34 -3.47
CA SER A 234 3.04 -17.78 -3.03
C SER A 234 3.15 -17.77 -1.51
N CYS A 235 2.09 -17.36 -0.79
CA CYS A 235 2.05 -17.40 0.67
C CYS A 235 2.09 -18.84 1.20
N LEU A 236 1.42 -19.79 0.54
CA LEU A 236 1.46 -21.20 0.94
C LEU A 236 2.90 -21.76 0.88
N PHE A 237 3.61 -21.53 -0.22
CA PHE A 237 5.00 -21.92 -0.37
C PHE A 237 5.91 -21.20 0.63
N TYR A 238 5.69 -19.90 0.85
CA TYR A 238 6.45 -19.11 1.82
C TYR A 238 6.29 -19.66 3.24
N VAL A 239 5.04 -19.92 3.67
CA VAL A 239 4.74 -20.49 4.99
C VAL A 239 5.35 -21.88 5.15
N ASN A 240 5.27 -22.73 4.13
CA ASN A 240 5.86 -24.06 4.18
C ASN A 240 7.39 -24.00 4.34
N LYS A 241 8.07 -23.27 3.45
CA LYS A 241 9.53 -23.18 3.42
C LYS A 241 10.11 -22.45 4.63
N TYR A 242 9.51 -21.35 5.06
CA TYR A 242 10.10 -20.50 6.10
C TYR A 242 9.52 -20.75 7.49
N PHE A 243 8.26 -21.16 7.62
CA PHE A 243 7.66 -21.34 8.95
C PHE A 243 7.57 -22.81 9.37
N VAL A 244 7.06 -23.68 8.50
CA VAL A 244 6.87 -25.10 8.85
C VAL A 244 8.20 -25.82 8.98
N GLU A 245 9.10 -25.68 7.99
CA GLU A 245 10.44 -26.31 8.03
C GLU A 245 11.29 -25.84 9.22
N ASN A 246 11.04 -24.64 9.74
CA ASN A 246 11.73 -24.07 10.91
C ASN A 246 10.92 -24.21 12.22
N ASN A 247 9.89 -25.06 12.27
CA ASN A 247 9.05 -25.31 13.46
C ASN A 247 8.37 -24.07 14.08
N LEU A 248 8.15 -23.02 13.28
CA LEU A 248 7.52 -21.77 13.69
C LEU A 248 5.99 -21.89 13.72
N PHE A 249 5.45 -22.80 14.56
CA PHE A 249 4.02 -23.14 14.58
C PHE A 249 3.07 -21.96 14.85
N ILE A 250 3.46 -21.01 15.71
CA ILE A 250 2.64 -19.82 15.99
C ILE A 250 2.50 -18.95 14.74
N ALA A 251 3.61 -18.68 14.04
CA ALA A 251 3.60 -17.91 12.80
C ALA A 251 2.83 -18.64 11.69
N THR A 252 2.98 -19.97 11.59
CA THR A 252 2.19 -20.81 10.68
C THR A 252 0.70 -20.66 10.96
N PHE A 253 0.24 -20.89 12.19
CA PHE A 253 -1.18 -20.77 12.55
C PHE A 253 -1.72 -19.37 12.25
N TYR A 254 -0.96 -18.33 12.60
CA TYR A 254 -1.32 -16.94 12.33
C TYR A 254 -1.49 -16.68 10.82
N ALA A 255 -0.54 -17.11 10.00
CA ALA A 255 -0.60 -16.93 8.54
C ALA A 255 -1.80 -17.66 7.93
N PHE A 256 -2.09 -18.88 8.40
CA PHE A 256 -3.29 -19.62 7.97
C PHE A 256 -4.59 -18.91 8.35
N ALA A 257 -4.71 -18.49 9.61
CA ALA A 257 -5.93 -17.89 10.15
C ALA A 257 -6.24 -16.51 9.58
N PHE A 258 -5.22 -15.65 9.42
CA PHE A 258 -5.42 -14.23 9.12
C PHE A 258 -5.03 -13.81 7.70
N VAL A 259 -4.28 -14.64 6.96
CA VAL A 259 -3.87 -14.35 5.57
C VAL A 259 -4.48 -15.38 4.60
N LEU A 260 -4.16 -16.67 4.74
CA LEU A 260 -4.59 -17.68 3.78
C LEU A 260 -6.10 -17.95 3.81
N ALA A 261 -6.70 -18.15 4.99
CA ALA A 261 -8.13 -18.43 5.08
C ALA A 261 -9.01 -17.27 4.58
N PRO A 262 -8.74 -15.99 4.94
CA PRO A 262 -9.47 -14.87 4.37
C PRO A 262 -9.24 -14.67 2.86
N LEU A 263 -8.03 -14.98 2.37
CA LEU A 263 -7.73 -14.90 0.93
C LEU A 263 -8.46 -16.01 0.15
N LEU A 264 -8.55 -17.22 0.71
CA LEU A 264 -9.37 -18.31 0.16
C LEU A 264 -10.86 -17.94 0.16
N TYR A 265 -11.33 -17.36 1.27
CA TYR A 265 -12.70 -16.83 1.35
C TYR A 265 -12.95 -15.79 0.24
N PHE A 266 -12.03 -14.85 0.03
CA PHE A 266 -12.13 -13.87 -1.05
C PHE A 266 -12.26 -14.54 -2.43
N ILE A 267 -11.37 -15.51 -2.73
CA ILE A 267 -11.35 -16.25 -4.00
C ILE A 267 -12.67 -16.97 -4.26
N ILE A 268 -13.28 -17.56 -3.23
CA ILE A 268 -14.56 -18.26 -3.37
C ILE A 268 -15.71 -17.26 -3.50
N LYS A 269 -15.74 -16.23 -2.63
CA LYS A 269 -16.87 -15.33 -2.49
C LYS A 269 -17.06 -14.42 -3.71
N ILE A 270 -15.97 -13.96 -4.32
CA ILE A 270 -16.01 -13.06 -5.48
C ILE A 270 -16.76 -13.64 -6.68
N VAL A 271 -16.71 -14.95 -6.90
CA VAL A 271 -17.43 -15.62 -8.01
C VAL A 271 -18.95 -15.48 -7.88
N SER A 272 -19.44 -15.35 -6.64
CA SER A 272 -20.86 -15.18 -6.32
C SER A 272 -21.29 -13.72 -6.14
N ALA A 273 -20.35 -12.77 -6.14
CA ALA A 273 -20.63 -11.35 -5.91
C ALA A 273 -21.37 -10.74 -7.11
N LYS A 274 -22.41 -9.93 -6.83
CA LYS A 274 -23.23 -9.29 -7.87
C LYS A 274 -23.51 -7.82 -7.61
N THR A 275 -23.43 -7.40 -6.35
CA THR A 275 -23.79 -6.04 -5.94
C THR A 275 -22.57 -5.24 -5.54
N SER A 276 -22.64 -3.91 -5.67
CA SER A 276 -21.58 -3.00 -5.19
C SER A 276 -21.25 -3.24 -3.70
N LYS A 277 -22.25 -3.59 -2.87
CA LYS A 277 -22.04 -3.97 -1.47
C LYS A 277 -21.18 -5.23 -1.30
N ASP A 278 -21.34 -6.22 -2.17
CA ASP A 278 -20.50 -7.43 -2.15
C ASP A 278 -19.04 -7.09 -2.47
N TYR A 279 -18.82 -6.24 -3.49
CA TYR A 279 -17.47 -5.80 -3.87
C TYR A 279 -16.83 -4.91 -2.80
N HIS A 280 -17.61 -4.05 -2.15
CA HIS A 280 -17.16 -3.26 -1.00
C HIS A 280 -16.68 -4.15 0.16
N HIS A 281 -17.44 -5.20 0.48
CA HIS A 281 -17.06 -6.20 1.48
C HIS A 281 -15.76 -6.91 1.09
N LEU A 282 -15.64 -7.36 -0.16
CA LEU A 282 -14.44 -8.03 -0.67
C LEU A 282 -13.20 -7.10 -0.65
N SER A 283 -13.35 -5.83 -1.02
CA SER A 283 -12.30 -4.81 -0.90
C SER A 283 -11.87 -4.59 0.55
N SER A 284 -12.82 -4.68 1.49
CA SER A 284 -12.56 -4.59 2.94
C SER A 284 -11.82 -5.83 3.47
N VAL A 285 -12.17 -7.03 2.98
CA VAL A 285 -11.45 -8.28 3.30
C VAL A 285 -10.00 -8.22 2.82
N LEU A 286 -9.74 -7.77 1.59
CA LEU A 286 -8.37 -7.57 1.09
C LEU A 286 -7.59 -6.55 1.94
N LYS A 287 -8.26 -5.49 2.41
CA LYS A 287 -7.65 -4.53 3.33
C LYS A 287 -7.28 -5.15 4.68
N LEU A 288 -8.12 -6.04 5.21
CA LEU A 288 -7.81 -6.79 6.43
C LEU A 288 -6.66 -7.77 6.24
N ILE A 289 -6.62 -8.48 5.10
CA ILE A 289 -5.51 -9.37 4.73
C ILE A 289 -4.19 -8.57 4.69
N LEU A 290 -4.20 -7.38 4.09
CA LEU A 290 -3.02 -6.52 4.06
C LEU A 290 -2.60 -6.09 5.47
N PHE A 291 -3.54 -5.68 6.32
CA PHE A 291 -3.27 -5.28 7.70
C PHE A 291 -2.66 -6.43 8.53
N PHE A 292 -3.27 -7.61 8.50
CA PHE A 292 -2.75 -8.77 9.22
C PHE A 292 -1.47 -9.32 8.59
N GLY A 293 -1.31 -9.17 7.29
CA GLY A 293 -0.06 -9.41 6.58
C GLY A 293 1.05 -8.54 7.16
N ILE A 294 0.86 -7.22 7.23
CA ILE A 294 1.82 -6.30 7.88
C ILE A 294 2.10 -6.72 9.33
N LEU A 295 1.06 -7.02 10.11
CA LEU A 295 1.21 -7.41 11.51
C LEU A 295 1.96 -8.74 11.70
N SER A 296 1.99 -9.59 10.67
CA SER A 296 2.69 -10.87 10.73
C SER A 296 4.19 -10.73 10.99
N ILE A 297 4.83 -9.61 10.60
CA ILE A 297 6.27 -9.42 10.84
C ILE A 297 6.59 -9.40 12.34
N LEU A 298 5.71 -8.81 13.17
CA LEU A 298 5.84 -8.82 14.61
C LEU A 298 5.69 -10.23 15.16
N VAL A 299 4.68 -10.97 14.70
CA VAL A 299 4.42 -12.35 15.13
C VAL A 299 5.60 -13.26 14.79
N ILE A 300 6.13 -13.14 13.57
CA ILE A 300 7.29 -13.90 13.10
C ILE A 300 8.50 -13.56 13.96
N THR A 301 8.77 -12.27 14.20
CA THR A 301 9.94 -11.85 14.99
C THR A 301 9.86 -12.36 16.44
N LEU A 302 8.69 -12.28 17.07
CA LEU A 302 8.51 -12.82 18.42
C LEU A 302 8.61 -14.35 18.44
N ASN A 303 8.05 -15.03 17.43
CA ASN A 303 8.10 -16.48 17.37
C ASN A 303 9.53 -17.00 17.19
N ILE A 304 10.34 -16.34 16.36
CA ILE A 304 11.78 -16.63 16.24
C ILE A 304 12.47 -16.39 17.57
N LYS A 305 12.22 -15.25 18.23
CA LYS A 305 12.89 -14.92 19.51
C LYS A 305 12.63 -15.89 20.65
N TYR A 306 11.44 -16.51 20.70
CA TYR A 306 11.03 -17.37 21.82
C TYR A 306 11.00 -18.87 21.49
N ASN A 307 11.02 -19.26 20.22
CA ASN A 307 10.88 -20.67 19.80
C ASN A 307 11.91 -21.14 18.76
N ALA A 308 12.89 -20.30 18.38
CA ALA A 308 14.07 -20.69 17.60
C ALA A 308 15.34 -20.53 18.46
#